data_AF-A0A7Y1UC26-F1
#
_entry.id   AF-A0A7Y1UC26-F1
#
_cell.length_a   1.000
_cell.length_b   1.000
_cell.length_c   1.000
_cell.angle_alpha   90.00
_cell.angle_beta   90.00
_cell.angle_gamma   90.00
#
_symmetry.space_group_name_H-M   'P 1'
#
loop_
_entity.id
_entity.type
_entity.pdbx_description
1 polymer ?
#
loop_
_entity_poly.entity_id
_entity_poly.type
_entity_poly.pdbx_seq_one_letter_code
_entity_poly.pdbx_strand_id
1 'polypeptide(L)'
;MKNPSHNLRYLIKEMIPVILGILIALFVNNYVEEQNQEKYLQKVMSSITVEFKENVSELETNMAAHIAFIDLLDDRVDEEDLSLGDLLNETNGIELVSIKNTTAQTLLNSNIHLTDFTQVSPLVDIQEGKTHLMAIHRELIRFIYSNLDATDTAKKYILRSVLNDIIHSEENLLEAHRQFLGSVKE
;
A
#
# COMPACT_ATOMS: atom_id res chain seq x y z
N MET A 1 58.27 -49.08 11.15
CA MET A 1 57.47 -48.00 10.51
C MET A 1 56.24 -47.74 11.37
N LYS A 2 56.14 -46.54 11.96
CA LYS A 2 55.03 -46.15 12.85
C LYS A 2 53.78 -46.00 11.99
N ASN A 3 52.76 -46.82 12.23
CA ASN A 3 51.60 -46.95 11.35
C ASN A 3 50.83 -45.60 11.30
N PRO A 4 50.76 -44.90 10.16
CA PRO A 4 50.18 -43.55 10.07
C PRO A 4 48.67 -43.50 10.40
N SER A 5 48.01 -44.66 10.39
CA SER A 5 46.58 -44.81 10.73
C SER A 5 46.25 -44.48 12.20
N HIS A 6 47.21 -44.57 13.12
CA HIS A 6 46.96 -44.35 14.55
C HIS A 6 46.89 -42.85 14.92
N ASN A 7 47.67 -42.01 14.24
CA ASN A 7 47.64 -40.56 14.44
C ASN A 7 46.42 -39.92 13.78
N LEU A 8 45.99 -40.42 12.61
CA LEU A 8 44.80 -39.93 11.92
C LEU A 8 43.51 -40.20 12.72
N ARG A 9 43.39 -41.38 13.34
CA ARG A 9 42.25 -41.71 14.21
C ARG A 9 42.17 -40.82 15.44
N TYR A 10 43.31 -40.43 16.00
CA TYR A 10 43.37 -39.53 17.15
C TYR A 10 42.92 -38.11 16.76
N LEU A 11 43.42 -37.58 15.64
CA LEU A 11 43.02 -36.27 15.11
C LEU A 11 41.51 -36.21 14.78
N ILE A 12 40.96 -37.25 14.15
CA ILE A 12 39.51 -37.32 13.87
C ILE A 12 38.70 -37.32 15.18
N LYS A 13 39.17 -38.03 16.22
CA LYS A 13 38.48 -38.11 17.51
C LYS A 13 38.47 -36.79 18.28
N GLU A 14 39.49 -35.94 18.09
CA GLU A 14 39.54 -34.57 18.65
C GLU A 14 38.78 -33.55 17.81
N MET A 15 38.76 -33.70 16.48
CA MET A 15 38.03 -32.80 15.59
C MET A 15 36.52 -33.00 15.66
N ILE A 16 36.03 -34.22 15.84
CA ILE A 16 34.58 -34.52 15.87
C ILE A 16 33.84 -33.65 16.91
N PRO A 17 34.24 -33.58 18.20
CA PRO A 17 33.56 -32.73 19.18
C PRO A 17 33.57 -31.25 18.84
N VAL A 18 34.67 -30.74 18.27
CA VAL A 18 34.79 -29.33 17.86
C VAL A 18 33.83 -29.02 16.71
N ILE A 19 33.81 -29.88 15.69
CA ILE A 19 32.89 -29.76 14.56
C ILE A 19 31.44 -29.87 15.05
N LEU A 20 31.15 -30.80 15.97
CA LEU A 20 29.82 -30.96 16.55
C LEU A 20 29.39 -29.70 17.30
N GLY A 21 30.28 -29.09 18.08
CA GLY A 21 30.01 -27.84 18.79
C GLY A 21 29.67 -26.69 17.84
N ILE A 22 30.43 -26.54 16.75
CA ILE A 22 30.18 -25.53 15.72
C ILE A 22 28.84 -25.79 15.03
N LEU A 23 28.56 -27.04 14.65
CA LEU A 23 27.31 -27.41 13.99
C LEU A 23 26.09 -27.15 14.88
N ILE A 24 26.17 -27.49 16.16
CA ILE A 24 25.09 -27.22 17.12
C ILE A 24 24.89 -25.71 17.28
N ALA A 25 25.98 -24.93 17.40
CA ALA A 25 25.89 -23.48 17.51
C ALA A 25 25.23 -22.84 16.28
N LEU A 26 25.63 -23.26 15.07
CA LEU A 26 25.01 -22.80 13.83
C LEU A 26 23.54 -23.22 13.75
N PHE A 27 23.21 -24.44 14.13
CA PHE A 27 21.84 -24.94 14.12
C PHE A 27 20.94 -24.13 15.06
N VAL A 28 21.38 -23.88 16.29
CA VAL A 28 20.62 -23.07 17.26
C VAL A 28 20.49 -21.62 16.79
N ASN A 29 21.56 -21.05 16.24
CA ASN A 29 21.53 -19.68 15.73
C ASN A 29 20.51 -19.52 14.58
N ASN A 30 20.55 -20.42 13.60
CA ASN A 30 19.63 -20.40 12.46
C ASN A 30 18.17 -20.57 12.91
N TYR A 31 17.91 -21.48 13.86
CA TYR A 31 16.57 -21.69 14.40
C TYR A 31 16.01 -20.45 15.12
N VAL A 32 16.85 -19.77 15.91
CA VAL A 32 16.44 -18.52 16.58
C VAL A 32 16.22 -17.39 15.57
N GLU A 33 17.04 -17.32 14.52
CA GLU A 33 16.91 -16.35 13.45
C GLU A 33 15.59 -16.51 12.69
N GLU A 34 15.24 -17.73 12.27
CA GLU A 34 13.95 -18.04 11.63
C GLU A 34 12.77 -17.60 12.51
N GLN A 35 12.77 -17.96 13.79
CA GLN A 35 11.69 -17.54 14.71
C GLN A 35 11.56 -16.02 14.84
N ASN A 36 12.68 -15.29 14.82
CA ASN A 36 12.65 -13.84 14.91
C ASN A 36 12.13 -13.21 13.62
N GLN A 37 12.48 -13.77 12.46
CA GLN A 37 11.96 -13.36 11.16
C GLN A 37 10.45 -13.60 11.06
N GLU A 38 9.94 -14.75 11.51
CA GLU A 38 8.51 -15.05 11.55
C GLU A 38 7.73 -14.06 12.42
N LYS A 39 8.22 -13.77 13.64
CA LYS A 39 7.58 -12.79 14.54
C LYS A 39 7.58 -11.38 13.95
N TYR A 40 8.67 -11.00 13.29
CA TYR A 40 8.74 -9.73 12.58
C TYR A 40 7.68 -9.66 11.47
N LEU A 41 7.60 -10.69 10.62
CA LEU A 41 6.64 -10.74 9.52
C LEU A 41 5.20 -10.68 10.04
N GLN A 42 4.87 -11.44 11.08
CA GLN A 42 3.55 -11.40 11.71
C GLN A 42 3.17 -9.98 12.19
N LYS A 43 4.10 -9.28 12.84
CA LYS A 43 3.87 -7.91 13.33
C LYS A 43 3.67 -6.92 12.18
N VAL A 44 4.49 -7.04 11.14
CA VAL A 44 4.40 -6.22 9.94
C VAL A 44 3.07 -6.46 9.23
N MET A 45 2.70 -7.71 8.97
CA MET A 45 1.44 -8.07 8.32
C MET A 45 0.21 -7.62 9.13
N SER A 46 0.26 -7.74 10.46
CA SER A 46 -0.79 -7.20 11.33
C SER A 46 -0.91 -5.68 11.21
N SER A 47 0.21 -4.97 11.11
CA SER A 47 0.21 -3.50 10.96
C SER A 47 -0.29 -3.08 9.57
N ILE A 48 0.11 -3.77 8.50
CA ILE A 48 -0.42 -3.57 7.14
C ILE A 48 -1.94 -3.79 7.12
N THR A 49 -2.43 -4.85 7.78
CA THR A 49 -3.87 -5.14 7.87
C THR A 49 -4.64 -4.01 8.54
N VAL A 50 -4.08 -3.38 9.58
CA VAL A 50 -4.71 -2.23 10.24
C VAL A 50 -4.70 -1.00 9.31
N GLU A 51 -3.54 -0.66 8.73
CA GLU A 51 -3.43 0.44 7.76
C GLU A 51 -4.45 0.29 6.62
N PHE A 52 -4.60 -0.92 6.08
CA PHE A 52 -5.48 -1.16 4.95
C PHE A 52 -6.97 -1.12 5.32
N LYS A 53 -7.34 -1.50 6.55
CA LYS A 53 -8.70 -1.30 7.04
C LYS A 53 -9.03 0.18 7.20
N GLU A 54 -8.09 0.98 7.68
CA GLU A 54 -8.25 2.43 7.75
C GLU A 54 -8.43 3.02 6.34
N ASN A 55 -7.61 2.61 5.38
CA ASN A 55 -7.72 3.06 3.99
C ASN A 55 -9.06 2.70 3.35
N VAL A 56 -9.61 1.51 3.64
CA VAL A 56 -10.95 1.12 3.15
C VAL A 56 -12.01 2.12 3.63
N SER A 57 -12.00 2.45 4.93
CA SER A 57 -12.94 3.42 5.48
C SER A 57 -12.77 4.82 4.88
N GLU A 58 -11.52 5.23 4.67
CA GLU A 58 -11.17 6.52 4.06
C GLU A 58 -11.67 6.60 2.61
N LEU A 59 -11.43 5.55 1.82
CA LEU A 59 -11.86 5.44 0.43
C LEU A 59 -13.39 5.48 0.31
N GLU A 60 -14.10 4.70 1.12
CA GLU A 60 -15.57 4.67 1.10
C GLU A 60 -16.18 6.05 1.43
N THR A 61 -15.61 6.75 2.41
CA THR A 61 -16.13 8.05 2.85
C THR A 61 -15.89 9.13 1.80
N ASN A 62 -14.66 9.23 1.27
CA ASN A 62 -14.32 10.24 0.28
C ASN A 62 -15.01 9.98 -1.07
N MET A 63 -15.10 8.73 -1.50
CA MET A 63 -15.80 8.37 -2.74
C MET A 63 -17.28 8.77 -2.67
N ALA A 64 -17.95 8.58 -1.52
CA ALA A 64 -19.32 9.05 -1.33
C ALA A 64 -19.42 10.59 -1.41
N ALA A 65 -18.43 11.32 -0.88
CA ALA A 65 -18.37 12.78 -1.00
C ALA A 65 -18.14 13.23 -2.46
N HIS A 66 -17.28 12.55 -3.21
CA HIS A 66 -17.05 12.82 -4.63
C HIS A 66 -18.30 12.60 -5.47
N ILE A 67 -19.04 11.52 -5.23
CA ILE A 67 -20.32 11.24 -5.90
C ILE A 67 -21.32 12.36 -5.60
N ALA A 68 -21.48 12.74 -4.33
CA ALA A 68 -22.39 13.82 -3.95
C ALA A 68 -22.02 15.17 -4.60
N PHE A 69 -20.72 15.46 -4.76
CA PHE A 69 -20.27 16.65 -5.45
C PHE A 69 -20.57 16.60 -6.96
N ILE A 70 -20.41 15.44 -7.60
CA ILE A 70 -20.83 15.25 -9.01
C ILE A 70 -22.33 15.48 -9.16
N ASP A 71 -23.15 14.96 -8.25
CA ASP A 71 -24.61 15.15 -8.31
C ASP A 71 -24.97 16.64 -8.22
N LEU A 72 -24.35 17.39 -7.29
CA LEU A 72 -24.51 18.85 -7.19
C LEU A 72 -24.06 19.57 -8.46
N LEU A 73 -22.93 19.15 -9.03
CA LEU A 73 -22.39 19.73 -10.25
C LEU A 73 -23.32 19.48 -11.45
N ASP A 74 -23.88 18.29 -11.57
CA ASP A 74 -24.79 17.90 -12.64
C ASP A 74 -26.12 18.68 -12.57
N ASP A 75 -26.64 18.90 -11.35
CA ASP A 75 -27.87 19.68 -11.13
C ASP A 75 -27.71 21.17 -11.53
N ARG A 76 -26.48 21.69 -11.50
CA ARG A 76 -26.18 23.13 -11.68
C ARG A 76 -25.23 23.44 -12.83
N VAL A 77 -25.03 22.46 -13.72
CA VAL A 77 -24.04 22.55 -14.81
C VAL A 77 -24.37 23.69 -15.79
N ASP A 78 -25.64 23.94 -16.03
CA ASP A 78 -26.15 24.94 -16.97
C ASP A 78 -26.29 26.36 -16.37
N GLU A 79 -25.99 26.55 -15.08
CA GLU A 79 -26.06 27.86 -14.43
C GLU A 79 -24.87 28.76 -14.82
N GLU A 80 -25.07 29.67 -15.78
CA GLU A 80 -24.00 30.54 -16.33
C GLU A 80 -23.44 31.59 -15.36
N ASP A 81 -24.15 31.89 -14.27
CA ASP A 81 -23.71 32.85 -13.24
C ASP A 81 -22.89 32.20 -12.13
N LEU A 82 -22.84 30.86 -12.09
CA LEU A 82 -22.20 30.10 -11.02
C LEU A 82 -20.80 29.65 -11.44
N SER A 83 -19.78 30.14 -10.72
CA SER A 83 -18.40 29.73 -10.98
C SER A 83 -18.06 28.38 -10.33
N LEU A 84 -16.97 27.76 -10.78
CA LEU A 84 -16.43 26.57 -10.11
C LEU A 84 -16.03 26.86 -8.66
N GLY A 85 -15.52 28.07 -8.37
CA GLY A 85 -15.18 28.50 -7.03
C GLY A 85 -16.41 28.57 -6.11
N ASP A 86 -17.54 29.05 -6.62
CA ASP A 86 -18.79 29.11 -5.85
C ASP A 86 -19.28 27.71 -5.49
N LEU A 87 -19.30 26.79 -6.46
CA LEU A 87 -19.64 25.38 -6.25
C LEU A 87 -18.76 24.70 -5.19
N LEU A 88 -17.44 24.95 -5.24
CA LEU A 88 -16.50 24.42 -4.25
C LEU A 88 -16.73 25.01 -2.86
N ASN A 89 -17.04 26.30 -2.76
CA ASN A 89 -17.30 26.94 -1.46
C ASN A 89 -18.58 26.41 -0.80
N GLU A 90 -19.58 26.02 -1.58
CA GLU A 90 -20.80 25.40 -1.06
C GLU A 90 -20.55 24.02 -0.41
N THR A 91 -19.51 23.31 -0.84
CA THR A 91 -19.16 21.97 -0.33
C THR A 91 -17.94 21.95 0.59
N ASN A 92 -17.42 23.11 0.99
CA ASN A 92 -16.14 23.26 1.71
C ASN A 92 -14.93 22.66 0.94
N GLY A 93 -14.99 22.66 -0.38
CA GLY A 93 -13.98 22.14 -1.28
C GLY A 93 -14.19 20.68 -1.68
N ILE A 94 -13.13 20.05 -2.18
CA ILE A 94 -13.07 18.63 -2.52
C ILE A 94 -12.01 18.01 -1.63
N GLU A 95 -12.41 17.03 -0.83
CA GLU A 95 -11.51 16.29 0.05
C GLU A 95 -10.63 15.34 -0.77
N LEU A 96 -9.37 15.17 -0.38
CA LEU A 96 -8.45 14.28 -1.09
C LEU A 96 -8.15 13.08 -0.20
N VAL A 97 -8.33 11.88 -0.73
CA VAL A 97 -8.08 10.63 -0.01
C VAL A 97 -6.65 10.54 0.50
N SER A 98 -6.49 10.24 1.79
CA SER A 98 -5.20 9.99 2.42
C SER A 98 -4.92 8.49 2.61
N ILE A 99 -4.31 7.83 1.62
CA ILE A 99 -3.93 6.41 1.70
C ILE A 99 -2.63 6.20 2.48
N LYS A 100 -2.69 5.42 3.56
CA LYS A 100 -1.53 5.02 4.39
C LYS A 100 -1.00 3.66 3.96
N ASN A 101 0.29 3.57 3.66
CA ASN A 101 0.92 2.32 3.24
C ASN A 101 2.40 2.24 3.67
N THR A 102 2.74 2.96 4.73
CA THR A 102 4.12 3.11 5.20
C THR A 102 4.70 1.77 5.63
N THR A 103 3.91 0.93 6.29
CA THR A 103 4.38 -0.40 6.71
C THR A 103 4.59 -1.31 5.49
N ALA A 104 3.65 -1.33 4.55
CA ALA A 104 3.78 -2.11 3.31
C ALA A 104 5.01 -1.67 2.50
N GLN A 105 5.21 -0.36 2.34
CA GLN A 105 6.38 0.19 1.66
C GLN A 105 7.70 -0.22 2.35
N THR A 106 7.72 -0.25 3.69
CA THR A 106 8.91 -0.67 4.45
C THR A 106 9.23 -2.15 4.23
N LEU A 107 8.20 -3.00 4.20
CA LEU A 107 8.35 -4.42 3.89
C LEU A 107 8.93 -4.61 2.47
N LEU A 108 8.31 -3.96 1.47
CA LEU A 108 8.73 -4.04 0.07
C LEU A 108 10.17 -3.54 -0.15
N ASN A 109 10.58 -2.49 0.55
CA ASN A 109 11.89 -1.86 0.33
C ASN A 109 13.05 -2.55 1.06
N SER A 110 12.79 -3.13 2.23
CA SER A 110 13.87 -3.56 3.12
C SER A 110 13.83 -5.03 3.49
N ASN A 111 12.68 -5.70 3.37
CA ASN A 111 12.48 -7.04 3.88
C ASN A 111 11.73 -7.97 2.92
N ILE A 112 11.74 -7.65 1.62
CA ILE A 112 11.09 -8.45 0.57
C ILE A 112 11.58 -9.91 0.52
N HIS A 113 12.82 -10.16 0.97
CA HIS A 113 13.40 -11.50 1.06
C HIS A 113 12.75 -12.40 2.11
N LEU A 114 11.96 -11.83 3.03
CA LEU A 114 11.21 -12.56 4.07
C LEU A 114 9.82 -12.99 3.58
N THR A 115 9.44 -12.64 2.34
CA THR A 115 8.10 -12.85 1.79
C THR A 115 8.17 -13.52 0.44
N ASP A 116 7.09 -14.19 0.06
CA ASP A 116 6.94 -14.74 -1.28
C ASP A 116 6.22 -13.78 -2.22
N PHE A 117 6.19 -14.13 -3.51
CA PHE A 117 5.52 -13.31 -4.52
C PHE A 117 4.01 -13.15 -4.26
N THR A 118 3.37 -14.16 -3.67
CA THR A 118 1.91 -14.12 -3.42
C THR A 118 1.54 -13.09 -2.37
N GLN A 119 2.41 -12.85 -1.39
CA GLN A 119 2.26 -11.79 -0.39
C GLN A 119 2.68 -10.42 -0.94
N VAL A 120 3.69 -10.37 -1.80
CA VAL A 120 4.27 -9.12 -2.34
C VAL A 120 3.39 -8.48 -3.41
N SER A 121 2.88 -9.27 -4.36
CA SER A 121 2.17 -8.73 -5.53
C SER A 121 1.01 -7.80 -5.15
N PRO A 122 0.10 -8.17 -4.23
CA PRO A 122 -1.01 -7.29 -3.86
C PRO A 122 -0.56 -5.97 -3.21
N LEU A 123 0.58 -5.99 -2.48
CA LEU A 123 1.13 -4.78 -1.88
C LEU A 123 1.69 -3.82 -2.93
N VAL A 124 2.30 -4.37 -3.98
CA VAL A 124 2.79 -3.60 -5.14
C VAL A 124 1.61 -3.00 -5.90
N ASP A 125 0.57 -3.79 -6.18
CA ASP A 125 -0.63 -3.32 -6.89
C ASP A 125 -1.30 -2.14 -6.15
N ILE A 126 -1.41 -2.24 -4.82
CA ILE A 126 -1.94 -1.16 -3.96
C ILE A 126 -1.03 0.08 -4.00
N GLN A 127 0.29 -0.11 -4.01
CA GLN A 127 1.26 1.00 -4.08
C GLN A 127 1.19 1.74 -5.42
N GLU A 128 1.06 0.99 -6.52
CA GLU A 128 0.89 1.55 -7.87
C GLU A 128 -0.45 2.29 -7.99
N GLY A 129 -1.54 1.68 -7.51
CA GLY A 129 -2.87 2.30 -7.48
C GLY A 129 -2.90 3.61 -6.69
N LYS A 130 -2.27 3.66 -5.50
CA LYS A 130 -2.09 4.91 -4.76
C LYS A 130 -1.34 5.96 -5.59
N THR A 131 -0.25 5.56 -6.24
CA THR A 131 0.58 6.48 -7.03
C THR A 131 -0.21 7.07 -8.20
N HIS A 132 -1.04 6.26 -8.84
CA HIS A 132 -1.96 6.69 -9.88
C HIS A 132 -3.01 7.69 -9.36
N LEU A 133 -3.70 7.37 -8.26
CA LEU A 133 -4.68 8.26 -7.63
C LEU A 133 -4.06 9.63 -7.27
N MET A 134 -2.85 9.64 -6.70
CA MET A 134 -2.13 10.88 -6.38
C MET A 134 -1.78 11.71 -7.63
N ALA A 135 -1.59 11.08 -8.78
CA ALA A 135 -1.37 11.78 -10.04
C ALA A 135 -2.66 12.46 -10.51
N ILE A 136 -3.80 11.77 -10.45
CA ILE A 136 -5.11 12.34 -10.82
C ILE A 136 -5.47 13.50 -9.87
N HIS A 137 -5.27 13.34 -8.55
CA HIS A 137 -5.47 14.43 -7.58
C HIS A 137 -4.65 15.68 -7.94
N ARG A 138 -3.41 15.52 -8.39
CA ARG A 138 -2.57 16.66 -8.79
C ARG A 138 -3.14 17.38 -10.01
N GLU A 139 -3.68 16.64 -10.98
CA GLU A 139 -4.33 17.22 -12.15
C GLU A 139 -5.65 17.90 -11.78
N LEU A 140 -6.45 17.32 -10.86
CA LEU A 140 -7.63 17.97 -10.29
C LEU A 140 -7.29 19.31 -9.65
N ILE A 141 -6.30 19.33 -8.75
CA ILE A 141 -5.87 20.56 -8.06
C ILE A 141 -5.44 21.62 -9.08
N ARG A 142 -4.63 21.23 -10.08
CA ARG A 142 -4.19 22.14 -11.14
C ARG A 142 -5.37 22.69 -11.92
N PHE A 143 -6.34 21.82 -12.26
CA PHE A 143 -7.54 22.21 -12.98
C PHE A 143 -8.36 23.21 -12.17
N ILE A 144 -8.69 22.88 -10.92
CA ILE A 144 -9.47 23.75 -10.03
C ILE A 144 -8.85 25.14 -9.94
N TYR A 145 -7.57 25.24 -9.54
CA TYR A 145 -6.93 26.54 -9.36
C TYR A 145 -6.83 27.37 -10.64
N SER A 146 -6.76 26.72 -11.81
CA SER A 146 -6.68 27.42 -13.09
C SER A 146 -8.05 27.87 -13.62
N ASN A 147 -9.16 27.44 -12.99
CA ASN A 147 -10.51 27.65 -13.50
C ASN A 147 -11.50 28.06 -12.40
N LEU A 148 -11.05 28.59 -11.25
CA LEU A 148 -11.93 28.99 -10.14
C LEU A 148 -13.06 29.94 -10.59
N ASP A 149 -12.71 30.96 -11.36
CA ASP A 149 -13.67 31.97 -11.84
C ASP A 149 -14.43 31.52 -13.11
N ALA A 150 -14.20 30.29 -13.59
CA ALA A 150 -14.85 29.81 -14.80
C ALA A 150 -16.31 29.48 -14.53
N THR A 151 -17.20 30.04 -15.32
CA THR A 151 -18.64 29.75 -15.28
C THR A 151 -19.11 28.89 -16.47
N ASP A 152 -18.24 28.69 -17.46
CA ASP A 152 -18.62 27.99 -18.68
C ASP A 152 -18.87 26.49 -18.44
N THR A 153 -19.92 25.98 -19.07
CA THR A 153 -20.38 24.60 -18.96
C THR A 153 -19.29 23.58 -19.35
N ALA A 154 -18.41 23.93 -20.30
CA ALA A 154 -17.36 23.03 -20.75
C ALA A 154 -16.34 22.75 -19.63
N LYS A 155 -15.96 23.75 -18.84
CA LYS A 155 -15.09 23.56 -17.67
C LYS A 155 -15.76 22.74 -16.57
N LYS A 156 -17.06 22.93 -16.34
CA LYS A 156 -17.84 22.11 -15.41
C LYS A 156 -17.85 20.64 -15.83
N TYR A 157 -18.05 20.34 -17.12
CA TYR A 157 -17.94 18.97 -17.63
C TYR A 157 -16.54 18.38 -17.51
N ILE A 158 -15.47 19.18 -17.68
CA ILE A 158 -14.11 18.69 -17.47
C ILE A 158 -13.89 18.34 -15.99
N LEU A 159 -14.34 19.18 -15.04
CA LEU A 159 -14.27 18.87 -13.62
C LEU A 159 -14.98 17.55 -13.30
N ARG A 160 -16.19 17.38 -13.82
CA ARG A 160 -16.98 16.15 -13.69
C ARG A 160 -16.21 14.93 -14.20
N SER A 161 -15.58 15.02 -15.36
CA SER A 161 -14.80 13.92 -15.93
C SER A 161 -13.61 13.55 -15.04
N VAL A 162 -12.85 14.55 -14.54
CA VAL A 162 -11.72 14.31 -13.64
C VAL A 162 -12.19 13.65 -12.33
N LEU A 163 -13.33 14.06 -11.79
CA LEU A 163 -13.91 13.46 -10.59
C LEU A 163 -14.35 12.01 -10.82
N ASN A 164 -14.91 11.68 -11.99
CA ASN A 164 -15.21 10.29 -12.34
C ASN A 164 -13.94 9.45 -12.43
N ASP A 165 -12.84 9.98 -12.99
CA ASP A 165 -11.55 9.29 -13.02
C ASP A 165 -11.01 9.02 -11.60
N ILE A 166 -11.19 9.98 -10.68
CA ILE A 166 -10.86 9.80 -9.25
C ILE A 166 -11.68 8.68 -8.63
N ILE A 167 -13.01 8.73 -8.76
CA ILE A 167 -13.91 7.71 -8.20
C ILE A 167 -13.54 6.32 -8.74
N HIS A 168 -13.29 6.19 -10.05
CA HIS A 168 -12.89 4.93 -10.63
C HIS A 168 -11.55 4.43 -10.07
N SER A 169 -10.57 5.32 -9.89
CA SER A 169 -9.30 4.97 -9.25
C SER A 169 -9.46 4.59 -7.77
N GLU A 170 -10.39 5.22 -7.05
CA GLU A 170 -10.74 4.90 -5.66
C GLU A 170 -11.41 3.53 -5.56
N GLU A 171 -12.35 3.20 -6.44
CA GLU A 171 -13.01 1.89 -6.53
C GLU A 171 -11.99 0.76 -6.76
N ASN A 172 -11.10 0.94 -7.73
CA ASN A 172 -10.06 -0.05 -8.02
C ASN A 172 -9.13 -0.26 -6.81
N LEU A 173 -8.77 0.84 -6.14
CA LEU A 173 -7.91 0.77 -4.96
C LEU A 173 -8.63 0.14 -3.76
N LEU A 174 -9.92 0.43 -3.59
CA LEU A 174 -10.78 -0.16 -2.57
C LEU A 174 -10.87 -1.69 -2.75
N GLU A 175 -11.08 -2.15 -3.99
CA GLU A 175 -11.13 -3.57 -4.30
C GLU A 175 -9.80 -4.25 -4.03
N ALA A 176 -8.67 -3.64 -4.41
CA ALA A 176 -7.34 -4.18 -4.12
C ALA A 176 -7.09 -4.33 -2.60
N HIS A 177 -7.49 -3.34 -1.80
CA HIS A 177 -7.41 -3.43 -0.34
C HIS A 177 -8.30 -4.55 0.21
N ARG A 178 -9.53 -4.68 -0.28
CA ARG A 178 -10.47 -5.73 0.16
C ARG A 178 -9.97 -7.12 -0.20
N GLN A 179 -9.43 -7.30 -1.40
CA GLN A 179 -8.84 -8.56 -1.85
C GLN A 179 -7.68 -8.97 -0.95
N PHE A 180 -6.75 -8.05 -0.63
CA PHE A 180 -5.68 -8.31 0.32
C PHE A 180 -6.20 -8.68 1.72
N LEU A 181 -7.16 -7.92 2.25
CA LEU A 181 -7.74 -8.20 3.57
C LEU A 181 -8.51 -9.53 3.60
N GLY A 182 -9.03 -9.96 2.45
CA GLY A 182 -9.66 -11.27 2.27
C GLY A 182 -8.66 -12.42 2.30
N SER A 183 -7.48 -12.27 1.69
CA SER A 183 -6.45 -13.31 1.65
C SER A 183 -5.71 -13.51 2.98
N VAL A 184 -5.73 -12.52 3.88
CA VAL A 184 -5.10 -12.60 5.21
C VAL A 184 -5.98 -13.28 6.26
N LYS A 185 -7.27 -13.55 5.97
CA LYS A 185 -8.20 -14.18 6.91
C LYS A 185 -8.17 -15.73 6.91
N GLU A 186 -7.34 -16.34 6.07
CA GLU A 186 -7.08 -17.79 6.05
C GLU A 186 -5.74 -18.12 6.73
#